data_AF-A0AAU5GUR7-F1
#
_entry.id   AF-A0AAU5GUR7-F1
#
_cell.length_a   1.000
_cell.length_b   1.000
_cell.length_c   1.000
_cell.angle_alpha   90.00
_cell.angle_beta   90.00
_cell.angle_gamma   90.00
#
_symmetry.space_group_name_H-M   'P 1'
#
loop_
_entity.id
_entity.type
_entity.pdbx_description
1 polymer ?
#
loop_
_entity_poly.entity_id
_entity_poly.type
_entity_poly.pdbx_seq_one_letter_code
_entity_poly.pdbx_strand_id
1 'polypeptide(L)'
;MDGPELITVGQLARRVGLTAKALRHYDRVGLLAPALVDPATGYRFYGPEQVAHARLVRLLRSVDVPLEQIRECLAMPDDEAGIRLVLVKHRRRLQARLDRLRGEVHRTDHLIEDGIEAPMADTEANEVKDGKDGKDGMEDRDAERRLAIDLFNGVWRLLEKEDRTVEQDDDMVHMAHASRHHWGRVGAPANLSRGEWQCSRVYAVLGRAEPALHHARRGLEICRAHEIGDWDLAFAYESLARASAVAGDKEQARAWTEQALAAAEDIAQDEDRELVLTDLETIPAQPRFW
;
A
#
# COMPACT_ATOMS: atom_id res chain seq x y z
N MET A 1 -40.23 43.05 -1.96
CA MET A 1 -39.76 41.67 -2.16
C MET A 1 -38.26 41.74 -2.08
N ASP A 2 -37.72 41.56 -0.88
CA ASP A 2 -36.29 41.61 -0.63
C ASP A 2 -35.63 40.46 -1.38
N GLY A 3 -34.80 40.81 -2.38
CA GLY A 3 -33.99 39.82 -3.09
C GLY A 3 -33.05 39.11 -2.10
N PRO A 4 -32.57 37.90 -2.43
CA PRO A 4 -31.66 37.16 -1.55
C PRO A 4 -30.48 38.05 -1.15
N GLU A 5 -30.18 38.12 0.15
CA GLU A 5 -29.12 38.96 0.70
C GLU A 5 -27.76 38.53 0.11
N LEU A 6 -27.34 39.22 -0.94
CA LEU A 6 -26.08 38.98 -1.61
C LEU A 6 -24.93 39.56 -0.78
N ILE A 7 -23.92 38.74 -0.50
CA ILE A 7 -22.75 39.16 0.28
C ILE A 7 -21.52 39.28 -0.61
N THR A 8 -20.69 40.27 -0.30
CA THR A 8 -19.41 40.48 -1.00
C THR A 8 -18.44 39.32 -0.75
N VAL A 9 -17.46 39.15 -1.65
CA VAL A 9 -16.36 38.17 -1.47
C VAL A 9 -15.67 38.26 -0.10
N GLY A 10 -15.53 39.47 0.46
CA GLY A 10 -14.91 39.69 1.77
C GLY A 10 -15.79 39.27 2.94
N GLN A 11 -17.11 39.46 2.84
CA GLN A 11 -18.06 38.94 3.82
C GLN A 11 -18.14 37.41 3.78
N LEU A 12 -18.21 36.83 2.57
CA LEU A 12 -18.19 35.37 2.40
C LEU A 12 -16.93 34.76 2.99
N ALA A 13 -15.75 35.31 2.64
CA ALA A 13 -14.46 34.90 3.18
C ALA A 13 -14.45 34.80 4.72
N ARG A 14 -14.88 35.87 5.40
CA ARG A 14 -14.99 35.90 6.87
C ARG A 14 -15.96 34.87 7.42
N ARG A 15 -17.13 34.70 6.78
CA ARG A 15 -18.19 33.81 7.27
C ARG A 15 -17.84 32.33 7.18
N VAL A 16 -17.03 31.94 6.20
CA VAL A 16 -16.68 30.53 5.97
C VAL A 16 -15.24 30.19 6.33
N GLY A 17 -14.42 31.15 6.72
CA GLY A 17 -13.01 30.92 7.08
C GLY A 17 -12.12 30.65 5.87
N LEU A 18 -12.42 31.27 4.73
CA LEU A 18 -11.58 31.25 3.52
C LEU A 18 -11.00 32.63 3.26
N THR A 19 -9.91 32.72 2.51
CA THR A 19 -9.40 34.02 2.05
C THR A 19 -10.17 34.50 0.82
N ALA A 20 -10.32 35.82 0.65
CA ALA A 20 -10.90 36.37 -0.57
C ALA A 20 -10.08 36.00 -1.83
N LYS A 21 -8.78 35.76 -1.68
CA LYS A 21 -7.89 35.24 -2.75
C LYS A 21 -8.28 33.82 -3.15
N ALA A 22 -8.57 32.94 -2.18
CA ALA A 22 -9.03 31.57 -2.45
C ALA A 22 -10.38 31.56 -3.18
N LEU A 23 -11.34 32.39 -2.75
CA LEU A 23 -12.63 32.50 -3.42
C LEU A 23 -12.50 33.01 -4.87
N ARG A 24 -11.65 34.00 -5.12
CA ARG A 24 -11.33 34.44 -6.50
C ARG A 24 -10.63 33.38 -7.33
N HIS A 25 -9.85 32.51 -6.69
CA HIS A 25 -9.25 31.37 -7.37
C HIS A 25 -10.32 30.34 -7.75
N TYR A 26 -11.23 30.00 -6.83
CA TYR A 26 -12.34 29.08 -7.08
C TYR A 26 -13.31 29.57 -8.16
N ASP A 27 -13.57 30.87 -8.22
CA ASP A 27 -14.26 31.51 -9.34
C ASP A 27 -13.54 31.25 -10.67
N ARG A 28 -12.23 31.54 -10.74
CA ARG A 28 -11.43 31.40 -11.96
C ARG A 28 -11.35 29.96 -12.49
N VAL A 29 -11.27 28.98 -11.59
CA VAL A 29 -11.27 27.54 -11.96
C VAL A 29 -12.68 26.96 -12.08
N GLY A 30 -13.71 27.83 -12.00
CA GLY A 30 -15.12 27.47 -12.15
C GLY A 30 -15.66 26.56 -11.04
N LEU A 31 -14.99 26.47 -9.89
CA LEU A 31 -15.42 25.65 -8.76
C LEU A 31 -16.53 26.35 -7.96
N LEU A 32 -16.43 27.67 -7.78
CA LEU A 32 -17.44 28.47 -7.09
C LEU A 32 -17.53 29.85 -7.74
N ALA A 33 -18.31 29.95 -8.82
CA ALA A 33 -18.57 31.21 -9.52
C ALA A 33 -19.49 32.12 -8.67
N PRO A 34 -19.29 33.44 -8.64
CA PRO A 34 -20.17 34.37 -7.95
C PRO A 34 -21.57 34.38 -8.59
N ALA A 35 -22.61 34.57 -7.79
CA ALA A 35 -23.98 34.74 -8.30
C ALA A 35 -24.13 36.00 -9.16
N LEU A 36 -23.37 37.05 -8.83
CA LEU A 36 -23.35 38.30 -9.58
C LEU A 36 -21.95 38.90 -9.59
N VAL A 37 -21.53 39.37 -10.77
CA VAL A 37 -20.38 40.25 -10.94
C VAL A 37 -20.91 41.60 -11.39
N ASP A 38 -20.65 42.65 -10.61
CA ASP A 38 -21.01 44.01 -10.98
C ASP A 38 -20.22 44.43 -12.24
N PRO A 39 -20.89 44.76 -13.36
CA PRO A 39 -20.23 45.12 -14.61
C PRO A 39 -19.41 46.41 -14.54
N ALA A 40 -19.77 47.34 -13.66
CA ALA A 40 -19.14 48.64 -13.55
C ALA A 40 -17.90 48.62 -12.64
N THR A 41 -17.95 47.82 -11.57
CA THR A 41 -16.89 47.80 -10.53
C THR A 41 -16.08 46.51 -10.49
N GLY A 42 -16.59 45.42 -11.08
CA GLY A 42 -16.00 44.09 -10.99
C GLY A 42 -16.18 43.41 -9.62
N TYR A 43 -16.98 43.98 -8.72
CA TYR A 43 -17.27 43.37 -7.42
C TYR A 43 -18.06 42.06 -7.57
N ARG A 44 -17.69 41.08 -6.74
CA ARG A 44 -18.28 39.74 -6.73
C ARG A 44 -19.21 39.58 -5.55
N PHE A 45 -20.40 39.09 -5.84
CA PHE A 45 -21.48 38.90 -4.89
C PHE A 45 -21.93 37.43 -4.88
N TYR A 46 -22.22 36.92 -3.70
CA TYR A 46 -22.56 35.52 -3.47
C TYR A 46 -23.87 35.40 -2.71
N GLY A 47 -24.68 34.42 -3.09
CA GLY A 47 -25.97 34.13 -2.46
C GLY A 47 -25.88 33.21 -1.23
N PRO A 48 -26.99 33.02 -0.50
CA PRO A 48 -27.06 32.16 0.69
C PRO A 48 -26.62 30.71 0.46
N GLU A 49 -27.05 30.08 -0.64
CA GLU A 49 -26.67 28.70 -0.98
C GLU A 49 -25.15 28.55 -1.19
N GLN A 50 -24.53 29.59 -1.76
CA GLN A 50 -23.09 29.59 -2.02
C GLN A 50 -22.26 29.67 -0.72
N VAL A 51 -22.86 30.10 0.38
CA VAL A 51 -22.24 30.01 1.71
C VAL A 51 -22.09 28.54 2.13
N ALA A 52 -23.11 27.70 1.90
CA ALA A 52 -23.05 26.28 2.19
C ALA A 52 -22.02 25.58 1.27
N HIS A 53 -22.04 25.88 -0.02
CA HIS A 53 -21.04 25.37 -0.97
C HIS A 53 -19.61 25.76 -0.57
N ALA A 54 -19.38 27.02 -0.20
CA ALA A 54 -18.05 27.47 0.25
C ALA A 54 -17.58 26.76 1.53
N ARG A 55 -18.51 26.42 2.45
CA ARG A 55 -18.19 25.61 3.64
C ARG A 55 -17.82 24.18 3.25
N LEU A 56 -18.55 23.55 2.35
CA LEU A 56 -18.25 22.21 1.84
C LEU A 56 -16.89 22.18 1.14
N VAL A 57 -16.61 23.14 0.25
CA VAL A 57 -15.29 23.31 -0.40
C VAL A 57 -14.19 23.41 0.65
N ARG A 58 -14.37 24.21 1.71
CA ARG A 58 -13.37 24.34 2.78
C ARG A 58 -13.13 23.01 3.49
N LEU A 59 -14.19 22.28 3.86
CA LEU A 59 -14.07 20.99 4.56
C LEU A 59 -13.34 19.96 3.70
N LEU A 60 -13.74 19.79 2.45
CA LEU A 60 -13.12 18.82 1.54
C LEU A 60 -11.66 19.21 1.23
N ARG A 61 -11.35 20.50 1.11
CA ARG A 61 -9.97 20.97 0.95
C ARG A 61 -9.11 20.81 2.20
N SER A 62 -9.68 20.85 3.41
CA SER A 62 -8.89 20.64 4.64
C SER A 62 -8.35 19.23 4.79
N VAL A 63 -8.90 18.27 4.04
CA VAL A 63 -8.41 16.90 3.94
C VAL A 63 -7.85 16.59 2.55
N ASP A 64 -7.47 17.63 1.80
CA ASP A 64 -6.81 17.54 0.50
C ASP A 64 -7.56 16.83 -0.65
N VAL A 65 -8.90 16.80 -0.59
CA VAL A 65 -9.71 16.33 -1.74
C VAL A 65 -9.39 17.20 -2.97
N PRO A 66 -9.10 16.60 -4.13
CA PRO A 66 -8.85 17.32 -5.38
C PRO A 66 -10.06 18.13 -5.86
N LEU A 67 -9.83 19.28 -6.49
CA LEU A 67 -10.91 20.20 -6.92
C LEU A 67 -11.93 19.53 -7.85
N GLU A 68 -11.52 18.60 -8.70
CA GLU A 68 -12.45 17.87 -9.59
C GLU A 68 -13.45 17.01 -8.81
N GLN A 69 -13.00 16.37 -7.73
CA GLN A 69 -13.91 15.59 -6.88
C GLN A 69 -14.82 16.50 -6.04
N ILE A 70 -14.33 17.68 -5.65
CA ILE A 70 -15.16 18.69 -4.99
C ILE A 70 -16.24 19.19 -5.95
N ARG A 71 -15.95 19.32 -7.24
CA ARG A 71 -16.92 19.71 -8.28
C ARG A 71 -18.06 18.70 -8.38
N GLU A 72 -17.76 17.40 -8.32
CA GLU A 72 -18.76 16.33 -8.26
C GLU A 72 -19.68 16.48 -7.04
N CYS A 73 -19.10 16.73 -5.86
CA CYS A 73 -19.87 16.97 -4.63
C CYS A 73 -20.75 18.24 -4.72
N LEU A 74 -20.28 19.30 -5.38
CA LEU A 74 -21.04 20.54 -5.53
C LEU A 74 -22.16 20.44 -6.57
N ALA A 75 -22.13 19.45 -7.47
CA ALA A 75 -23.22 19.22 -8.42
C ALA A 75 -24.46 18.64 -7.72
N MET A 76 -24.26 17.87 -6.64
CA MET A 76 -25.31 17.27 -5.82
C MET A 76 -24.99 17.51 -4.33
N PRO A 77 -25.11 18.74 -3.83
CA PRO A 77 -24.63 19.12 -2.49
C PRO A 77 -25.41 18.45 -1.35
N ASP A 78 -26.64 18.01 -1.60
CA ASP A 78 -27.49 17.29 -0.64
C ASP A 78 -27.34 15.76 -0.73
N ASP A 79 -26.53 15.24 -1.67
CA ASP A 79 -26.25 13.81 -1.79
C ASP A 79 -25.14 13.39 -0.79
N GLU A 80 -25.55 13.21 0.46
CA GLU A 80 -24.66 12.74 1.53
C GLU A 80 -23.98 11.40 1.17
N ALA A 81 -24.68 10.51 0.45
CA ALA A 81 -24.15 9.21 0.06
C ALA A 81 -23.04 9.35 -0.99
N GLY A 82 -23.23 10.22 -1.99
CA GLY A 82 -22.23 10.57 -2.99
C GLY A 82 -21.00 11.24 -2.39
N ILE A 83 -21.19 12.23 -1.51
CA ILE A 83 -20.10 12.90 -0.79
C ILE A 83 -19.30 11.90 0.05
N ARG A 84 -20.00 11.00 0.77
CA ARG A 84 -19.35 9.93 1.54
C ARG A 84 -18.53 9.00 0.64
N LEU A 85 -19.05 8.63 -0.53
CA LEU A 85 -18.32 7.79 -1.48
C LEU A 85 -17.04 8.45 -1.98
N VAL A 86 -17.07 9.74 -2.28
CA VAL A 86 -15.88 10.53 -2.66
C VAL A 86 -14.83 10.48 -1.55
N LEU A 87 -15.23 10.68 -0.29
CA LEU A 87 -14.33 10.62 0.86
C LEU A 87 -13.73 9.22 1.07
N VAL A 88 -14.53 8.15 0.93
CA VAL A 88 -14.03 6.76 1.03
C VAL A 88 -13.01 6.45 -0.06
N LYS A 89 -13.29 6.85 -1.31
CA LYS A 89 -12.33 6.70 -2.42
C LYS A 89 -11.06 7.51 -2.16
N HIS A 90 -11.20 8.73 -1.65
CA HIS A 90 -10.05 9.55 -1.31
C HIS A 90 -9.19 8.93 -0.22
N ARG A 91 -9.80 8.42 0.87
CA ARG A 91 -9.12 7.70 1.95
C ARG A 91 -8.32 6.52 1.39
N ARG A 92 -8.92 5.68 0.55
CA ARG A 92 -8.22 4.55 -0.10
C ARG A 92 -7.00 5.01 -0.91
N ARG A 93 -7.12 6.10 -1.66
CA ARG A 93 -5.98 6.67 -2.42
C ARG A 93 -4.88 7.21 -1.51
N LEU A 94 -5.25 7.83 -0.38
CA LEU A 94 -4.27 8.28 0.62
C LEU A 94 -3.55 7.09 1.26
N GLN A 95 -4.29 6.03 1.63
CA GLN A 95 -3.71 4.81 2.18
C GLN A 95 -2.72 4.17 1.21
N ALA A 96 -3.13 3.92 -0.04
CA ALA A 96 -2.24 3.36 -1.05
C ALA A 96 -1.01 4.24 -1.34
N ARG A 97 -1.11 5.56 -1.16
CA ARG A 97 0.04 6.46 -1.27
C ARG A 97 0.95 6.35 -0.04
N LEU A 98 0.38 6.23 1.14
CA LEU A 98 1.13 6.02 2.39
C LEU A 98 1.92 4.71 2.31
N ASP A 99 1.30 3.62 1.87
CA ASP A 99 1.97 2.32 1.72
C ASP A 99 3.12 2.38 0.71
N ARG A 100 2.94 3.09 -0.41
CA ARG A 100 4.04 3.35 -1.36
C ARG A 100 5.17 4.16 -0.73
N LEU A 101 4.83 5.23 0.00
CA LEU A 101 5.83 6.08 0.66
C LEU A 101 6.59 5.31 1.75
N ARG A 102 5.92 4.45 2.52
CA ARG A 102 6.57 3.54 3.47
C ARG A 102 7.57 2.63 2.76
N GLY A 103 7.18 2.05 1.62
CA GLY A 103 8.09 1.25 0.79
C GLY A 103 9.26 2.05 0.22
N GLU A 104 9.05 3.30 -0.19
CA GLU A 104 10.12 4.20 -0.65
C GLU A 104 11.07 4.60 0.48
N VAL A 105 10.54 4.89 1.68
CA VAL A 105 11.34 5.14 2.88
C VAL A 105 12.18 3.91 3.20
N HIS A 106 11.58 2.72 3.26
CA HIS A 106 12.30 1.48 3.50
C HIS A 106 13.42 1.25 2.48
N ARG A 107 13.14 1.48 1.18
CA ARG A 107 14.17 1.41 0.14
C ARG A 107 15.27 2.45 0.33
N THR A 108 14.91 3.66 0.75
CA THR A 108 15.87 4.73 1.02
C THR A 108 16.75 4.39 2.21
N ASP A 109 16.18 3.83 3.28
CA ASP A 109 16.94 3.36 4.45
C ASP A 109 17.93 2.27 4.04
N HIS A 110 17.51 1.30 3.22
CA HIS A 110 18.44 0.32 2.63
C HIS A 110 19.56 0.98 1.82
N LEU A 111 19.24 1.97 0.97
CA LEU A 111 20.28 2.70 0.20
C LEU A 111 21.21 3.53 1.07
N ILE A 112 20.75 4.00 2.24
CA ILE A 112 21.58 4.72 3.22
C ILE A 112 22.52 3.74 3.94
N GLU A 113 22.01 2.57 4.34
CA GLU A 113 22.77 1.55 5.06
C GLU A 113 23.77 0.82 4.14
N ASP A 114 23.33 0.43 2.94
CA ASP A 114 24.10 -0.36 1.98
C ASP A 114 24.91 0.49 0.99
N GLY A 115 24.59 1.79 0.86
CA GLY A 115 25.22 2.72 -0.08
C GLY A 115 24.58 2.73 -1.48
N ILE A 116 24.77 3.84 -2.22
CA ILE A 116 24.27 4.00 -3.59
C ILE A 116 25.37 3.56 -4.56
N GLU A 117 25.29 2.34 -5.10
CA GLU A 117 26.04 1.99 -6.30
C GLU A 117 25.32 2.57 -7.53
N ALA A 118 25.97 3.52 -8.21
CA ALA A 118 25.45 4.11 -9.43
C ALA A 118 25.27 3.03 -10.51
N PRO A 119 24.19 3.08 -11.31
CA PRO A 119 24.08 2.21 -12.47
C PRO A 119 25.21 2.56 -13.44
N MET A 120 26.19 1.67 -13.56
CA MET A 120 27.21 1.74 -14.61
C MET A 120 26.49 1.81 -15.96
N ALA A 121 26.68 2.95 -16.65
CA ALA A 121 26.22 3.13 -18.02
C ALA A 121 26.79 2.02 -18.91
N ASP A 122 25.95 1.52 -19.82
CA ASP A 122 26.36 0.59 -20.88
C ASP A 122 27.63 1.12 -21.54
N THR A 123 28.77 0.45 -21.33
CA THR A 123 29.94 0.60 -22.19
C THR A 123 30.69 -0.73 -22.26
N GLU A 124 30.37 -1.43 -23.34
CA GLU A 124 31.22 -2.33 -24.12
C GLU A 124 32.00 -3.43 -23.41
N ALA A 125 31.62 -4.66 -23.77
CA ALA A 125 32.44 -5.84 -23.67
C ALA A 125 33.87 -5.58 -24.19
N ASN A 126 34.88 -5.76 -23.34
CA ASN A 126 36.03 -6.58 -23.72
C ASN A 126 36.97 -6.95 -22.57
N GLU A 127 37.60 -8.12 -22.79
CA GLU A 127 38.87 -8.60 -22.24
C GLU A 127 38.90 -9.14 -20.81
N VAL A 128 38.81 -10.48 -20.77
CA VAL A 128 39.39 -11.36 -19.75
C VAL A 128 40.84 -10.97 -19.49
N LYS A 129 41.14 -10.61 -18.24
CA LYS A 129 42.49 -10.75 -17.68
C LYS A 129 42.43 -11.33 -16.28
N ASP A 130 43.09 -12.48 -16.17
CA ASP A 130 43.35 -13.25 -14.97
C ASP A 130 43.89 -12.41 -13.81
N GLY A 131 43.34 -12.67 -12.61
CA GLY A 131 44.05 -12.58 -11.35
C GLY A 131 43.57 -11.52 -10.36
N LYS A 132 42.72 -11.90 -9.38
CA LYS A 132 42.91 -11.63 -7.94
C LYS A 132 41.78 -12.23 -7.08
N ASP A 133 42.10 -13.30 -6.36
CA ASP A 133 41.26 -14.11 -5.46
C ASP A 133 40.72 -13.37 -4.22
N GLY A 134 39.91 -12.32 -4.40
CA GLY A 134 39.27 -11.63 -3.28
C GLY A 134 38.13 -10.66 -3.59
N LYS A 135 37.85 -10.36 -4.87
CA LYS A 135 36.71 -9.50 -5.28
C LYS A 135 35.53 -10.28 -5.88
N ASP A 136 35.80 -11.38 -6.58
CA ASP A 136 34.77 -12.19 -7.28
C ASP A 136 33.67 -12.72 -6.35
N GLY A 137 34.01 -13.08 -5.10
CA GLY A 137 33.03 -13.60 -4.13
C GLY A 137 32.12 -12.53 -3.51
N MET A 138 32.47 -11.24 -3.59
CA MET A 138 31.61 -10.15 -3.11
C MET A 138 30.60 -9.78 -4.21
N GLU A 139 31.08 -9.63 -5.46
CA GLU A 139 30.24 -9.36 -6.63
C GLU A 139 29.20 -10.49 -6.87
N ASP A 140 29.58 -11.75 -6.64
CA ASP A 140 28.65 -12.89 -6.72
C ASP A 140 27.57 -12.82 -5.63
N ARG A 141 27.91 -12.44 -4.39
CA ARG A 141 26.91 -12.32 -3.30
C ARG A 141 25.94 -11.15 -3.49
N ASP A 142 26.41 -10.03 -4.03
CA ASP A 142 25.55 -8.88 -4.30
C ASP A 142 24.60 -9.18 -5.47
N ALA A 143 25.09 -9.91 -6.49
CA ALA A 143 24.25 -10.42 -7.57
C ALA A 143 23.18 -11.38 -7.06
N GLU A 144 23.55 -12.33 -6.19
CA GLU A 144 22.62 -13.26 -5.53
C GLU A 144 21.54 -12.51 -4.73
N ARG A 145 21.92 -11.47 -3.98
CA ARG A 145 20.97 -10.66 -3.20
C ARG A 145 20.00 -9.91 -4.10
N ARG A 146 20.50 -9.30 -5.17
CA ARG A 146 19.67 -8.59 -6.15
C ARG A 146 18.66 -9.53 -6.80
N LEU A 147 19.09 -10.72 -7.23
CA LEU A 147 18.21 -11.74 -7.79
C LEU A 147 17.11 -12.13 -6.80
N ALA A 148 17.46 -12.34 -5.52
CA ALA A 148 16.47 -12.66 -4.48
C ALA A 148 15.36 -11.59 -4.40
N ILE A 149 15.75 -10.30 -4.37
CA ILE A 149 14.83 -9.16 -4.29
C ILE A 149 13.97 -9.05 -5.55
N ASP A 150 14.57 -9.12 -6.74
CA ASP A 150 13.86 -8.92 -8.01
C ASP A 150 12.82 -10.03 -8.25
N LEU A 151 13.19 -11.28 -7.95
CA LEU A 151 12.29 -12.43 -8.04
C LEU A 151 11.17 -12.33 -6.98
N PHE A 152 11.50 -11.95 -5.74
CA PHE A 152 10.49 -11.75 -4.69
C PHE A 152 9.44 -10.71 -5.09
N ASN A 153 9.88 -9.58 -5.65
CA ASN A 153 8.97 -8.53 -6.14
C ASN A 153 8.23 -8.96 -7.42
N GLY A 154 8.83 -9.83 -8.23
CA GLY A 154 8.19 -10.43 -9.40
C GLY A 154 6.96 -11.27 -9.04
N VAL A 155 7.05 -12.07 -7.97
CA VAL A 155 5.93 -12.84 -7.45
C VAL A 155 4.75 -11.94 -7.07
N TRP A 156 4.99 -10.83 -6.37
CA TRP A 156 3.94 -9.89 -5.99
C TRP A 156 3.18 -9.29 -7.18
N ARG A 157 3.90 -8.89 -8.23
CA ARG A 157 3.29 -8.41 -9.47
C ARG A 157 2.35 -9.44 -10.11
N LEU A 158 2.61 -10.73 -9.93
CA LEU A 158 1.73 -11.79 -10.41
C LEU A 158 0.57 -12.06 -9.44
N LEU A 159 0.81 -12.07 -8.13
CA LEU A 159 -0.25 -12.25 -7.12
C LEU A 159 -1.36 -11.20 -7.24
N GLU A 160 -1.02 -9.97 -7.60
CA GLU A 160 -1.97 -8.86 -7.77
C GLU A 160 -2.83 -8.93 -9.06
N LYS A 161 -2.49 -9.82 -10.01
CA LYS A 161 -3.29 -10.00 -11.23
C LYS A 161 -4.50 -10.89 -10.99
N GLU A 162 -5.67 -10.47 -11.47
CA GLU A 162 -6.91 -11.24 -11.38
C GLU A 162 -7.03 -12.30 -12.49
N ASP A 163 -6.40 -12.08 -13.65
CA ASP A 163 -6.52 -12.88 -14.88
C ASP A 163 -5.20 -13.58 -15.26
N ARG A 164 -4.57 -14.27 -14.29
CA ARG A 164 -3.34 -15.04 -14.55
C ARG A 164 -3.58 -16.21 -15.52
N THR A 165 -2.64 -16.35 -16.45
CA THR A 165 -2.48 -17.54 -17.31
C THR A 165 -1.80 -18.68 -16.55
N VAL A 166 -1.89 -19.91 -17.06
CA VAL A 166 -1.21 -21.08 -16.48
C VAL A 166 0.31 -20.87 -16.45
N GLU A 167 0.86 -20.29 -17.52
CA GLU A 167 2.28 -19.98 -17.63
C GLU A 167 2.71 -18.95 -16.56
N GLN A 168 1.86 -17.96 -16.26
CA GLN A 168 2.12 -17.00 -15.19
C GLN A 168 2.00 -17.64 -13.80
N ASP A 169 1.10 -18.59 -13.60
CA ASP A 169 1.02 -19.35 -12.35
C ASP A 169 2.29 -20.20 -12.14
N ASP A 170 2.82 -20.81 -13.20
CA ASP A 170 4.07 -21.57 -13.15
C ASP A 170 5.28 -20.64 -12.90
N ASP A 171 5.37 -19.50 -13.59
CA ASP A 171 6.40 -18.48 -13.35
C ASP A 171 6.40 -17.99 -11.90
N MET A 172 5.22 -17.82 -11.30
CA MET A 172 5.07 -17.42 -9.91
C MET A 172 5.69 -18.45 -8.95
N VAL A 173 5.49 -19.75 -9.20
CA VAL A 173 6.13 -20.83 -8.44
C VAL A 173 7.65 -20.78 -8.62
N HIS A 174 8.13 -20.68 -9.86
CA HIS A 174 9.56 -20.66 -10.15
C HIS A 174 10.28 -19.47 -9.51
N MET A 175 9.71 -18.27 -9.60
CA MET A 175 10.27 -17.08 -9.00
C MET A 175 10.31 -17.15 -7.46
N ALA A 176 9.26 -17.68 -6.83
CA ALA A 176 9.22 -17.82 -5.36
C ALA A 176 10.34 -18.76 -4.86
N HIS A 177 10.51 -19.92 -5.52
CA HIS A 177 11.57 -20.88 -5.18
C HIS A 177 12.97 -20.34 -5.45
N ALA A 178 13.17 -19.68 -6.60
CA ALA A 178 14.45 -19.06 -6.93
C ALA A 178 14.81 -17.94 -5.95
N SER A 179 13.85 -17.08 -5.59
CA SER A 179 14.02 -16.05 -4.55
C SER A 179 14.46 -16.66 -3.22
N ARG A 180 13.71 -17.65 -2.73
CA ARG A 180 14.03 -18.36 -1.48
C ARG A 180 15.39 -19.05 -1.52
N HIS A 181 15.78 -19.58 -2.68
CA HIS A 181 17.10 -20.19 -2.89
C HIS A 181 18.21 -19.15 -2.71
N HIS A 182 18.11 -18.01 -3.40
CA HIS A 182 19.08 -16.93 -3.29
C HIS A 182 19.17 -16.37 -1.86
N TRP A 183 18.03 -16.21 -1.15
CA TRP A 183 18.07 -15.86 0.27
C TRP A 183 18.81 -16.86 1.15
N GLY A 184 18.83 -18.15 0.78
CA GLY A 184 19.61 -19.16 1.49
C GLY A 184 21.13 -19.05 1.28
N ARG A 185 21.57 -18.33 0.25
CA ARG A 185 22.99 -18.11 -0.03
C ARG A 185 23.51 -16.83 0.61
N VAL A 186 22.68 -15.78 0.69
CA VAL A 186 23.14 -14.42 1.07
C VAL A 186 22.27 -13.68 2.07
N GLY A 187 21.10 -14.23 2.43
CA GLY A 187 20.14 -13.61 3.34
C GLY A 187 20.39 -13.94 4.81
N ALA A 188 19.86 -13.09 5.69
CA ALA A 188 19.73 -13.42 7.10
C ALA A 188 18.60 -14.45 7.31
N PRO A 189 18.52 -15.11 8.49
CA PRO A 189 17.43 -16.03 8.80
C PRO A 189 16.02 -15.44 8.59
N ALA A 190 15.84 -14.13 8.83
CA ALA A 190 14.57 -13.45 8.55
C ALA A 190 14.23 -13.46 7.04
N ASN A 191 15.20 -13.21 6.17
CA ASN A 191 14.99 -13.29 4.71
C ASN A 191 14.61 -14.71 4.28
N LEU A 192 15.26 -15.72 4.86
CA LEU A 192 14.92 -17.12 4.63
C LEU A 192 13.48 -17.42 5.02
N SER A 193 13.04 -16.98 6.21
CA SER A 193 11.66 -17.14 6.67
C SER A 193 10.66 -16.47 5.72
N ARG A 194 10.93 -15.23 5.29
CA ARG A 194 10.10 -14.50 4.30
C ARG A 194 10.03 -15.21 2.94
N GLY A 195 11.12 -15.83 2.52
CA GLY A 195 11.16 -16.67 1.32
C GLY A 195 10.25 -17.90 1.44
N GLU A 196 10.30 -18.61 2.58
CA GLU A 196 9.38 -19.72 2.85
C GLU A 196 7.93 -19.25 2.89
N TRP A 197 7.65 -18.12 3.54
CA TRP A 197 6.33 -17.51 3.57
C TRP A 197 5.80 -17.23 2.15
N GLN A 198 6.61 -16.66 1.26
CA GLN A 198 6.19 -16.37 -0.11
C GLN A 198 5.91 -17.65 -0.91
N CYS A 199 6.74 -18.69 -0.77
CA CYS A 199 6.47 -20.01 -1.36
C CYS A 199 5.13 -20.57 -0.87
N SER A 200 4.85 -20.48 0.44
CA SER A 200 3.57 -20.90 1.00
C SER A 200 2.39 -20.11 0.43
N ARG A 201 2.50 -18.78 0.37
CA ARG A 201 1.46 -17.88 -0.16
C ARG A 201 1.13 -18.22 -1.61
N VAL A 202 2.14 -18.44 -2.44
CA VAL A 202 1.96 -18.84 -3.85
C VAL A 202 1.17 -20.15 -3.95
N TYR A 203 1.58 -21.19 -3.21
CA TYR A 203 0.87 -22.47 -3.26
C TYR A 203 -0.55 -22.39 -2.69
N ALA A 204 -0.78 -21.58 -1.67
CA ALA A 204 -2.11 -21.36 -1.11
C ALA A 204 -3.05 -20.70 -2.14
N VAL A 205 -2.56 -19.70 -2.88
CA VAL A 205 -3.33 -19.04 -3.97
C VAL A 205 -3.64 -20.03 -5.10
N LEU A 206 -2.72 -20.93 -5.41
CA LEU A 206 -2.91 -22.00 -6.40
C LEU A 206 -3.74 -23.20 -5.89
N GLY A 207 -4.23 -23.15 -4.64
CA GLY A 207 -5.03 -24.23 -4.04
C GLY A 207 -4.24 -25.51 -3.74
N ARG A 208 -2.91 -25.46 -3.69
CA ARG A 208 -2.03 -26.62 -3.47
C ARG A 208 -1.65 -26.72 -1.98
N ALA A 209 -2.49 -27.41 -1.21
CA ALA A 209 -2.39 -27.46 0.25
C ALA A 209 -1.08 -28.04 0.81
N GLU A 210 -0.62 -29.17 0.29
CA GLU A 210 0.57 -29.88 0.81
C GLU A 210 1.84 -29.01 0.77
N PRO A 211 2.25 -28.45 -0.38
CA PRO A 211 3.45 -27.63 -0.43
C PRO A 211 3.26 -26.28 0.30
N ALA A 212 2.04 -25.74 0.35
CA ALA A 212 1.75 -24.55 1.14
C ALA A 212 2.03 -24.79 2.64
N LEU A 213 1.59 -25.93 3.18
CA LEU A 213 1.83 -26.34 4.57
C LEU A 213 3.32 -26.63 4.84
N HIS A 214 4.01 -27.27 3.89
CA HIS A 214 5.44 -27.53 4.02
C HIS A 214 6.23 -26.24 4.25
N HIS A 215 6.06 -25.26 3.35
CA HIS A 215 6.78 -24.00 3.43
C HIS A 215 6.36 -23.16 4.64
N ALA A 216 5.07 -23.14 4.99
CA ALA A 216 4.58 -22.44 6.18
C ALA A 216 5.23 -22.97 7.48
N ARG A 217 5.32 -24.30 7.62
CA ARG A 217 5.99 -24.94 8.77
C ARG A 217 7.47 -24.59 8.80
N ARG A 218 8.14 -24.62 7.64
CA ARG A 218 9.56 -24.32 7.56
C ARG A 218 9.86 -22.86 7.91
N GLY A 219 9.02 -21.92 7.50
CA GLY A 219 9.10 -20.51 7.91
C GLY A 219 9.01 -20.35 9.44
N LEU A 220 8.01 -20.97 10.06
CA LEU A 220 7.86 -20.93 11.52
C LEU A 220 9.05 -21.58 12.26
N GLU A 221 9.56 -22.71 11.76
CA GLU A 221 10.75 -23.36 12.32
C GLU A 221 11.98 -22.44 12.28
N ILE A 222 12.16 -21.69 11.19
CA ILE A 222 13.25 -20.71 11.07
C ILE A 222 13.05 -19.58 12.09
N CYS A 223 11.84 -19.02 12.20
CA CYS A 223 11.58 -17.98 13.20
C CYS A 223 11.90 -18.45 14.62
N ARG A 224 11.46 -19.65 14.99
CA ARG A 224 11.72 -20.22 16.32
C ARG A 224 13.20 -20.53 16.56
N ALA A 225 13.88 -21.11 15.57
CA ALA A 225 15.29 -21.50 15.70
C ALA A 225 16.23 -20.29 15.83
N HIS A 226 15.83 -19.13 15.31
CA HIS A 226 16.62 -17.90 15.30
C HIS A 226 16.03 -16.79 16.17
N GLU A 227 15.04 -17.11 17.02
CA GLU A 227 14.38 -16.16 17.92
C GLU A 227 13.86 -14.90 17.22
N ILE A 228 13.36 -15.07 15.99
CA ILE A 228 12.79 -14.01 15.17
C ILE A 228 11.36 -13.75 15.67
N GLY A 229 11.15 -12.57 16.24
CA GLY A 229 9.87 -12.11 16.78
C GLY A 229 9.11 -11.16 15.85
N ASP A 230 8.18 -10.40 16.45
CA ASP A 230 7.44 -9.31 15.83
C ASP A 230 6.68 -9.71 14.56
N TRP A 231 6.81 -8.91 13.50
CA TRP A 231 6.11 -9.03 12.23
C TRP A 231 6.35 -10.37 11.54
N ASP A 232 7.59 -10.86 11.51
CA ASP A 232 7.94 -12.12 10.82
C ASP A 232 7.31 -13.35 11.50
N LEU A 233 7.18 -13.33 12.83
CA LEU A 233 6.52 -14.41 13.58
C LEU A 233 5.00 -14.41 13.34
N ALA A 234 4.37 -13.24 13.34
CA ALA A 234 2.95 -13.10 13.06
C ALA A 234 2.61 -13.59 11.63
N PHE A 235 3.44 -13.27 10.64
CA PHE A 235 3.27 -13.75 9.27
C PHE A 235 3.54 -15.25 9.11
N ALA A 236 4.45 -15.84 9.90
CA ALA A 236 4.64 -17.29 9.91
C ALA A 236 3.37 -18.02 10.39
N TYR A 237 2.69 -17.49 11.41
CA TYR A 237 1.39 -18.02 11.86
C TYR A 237 0.27 -17.77 10.85
N GLU A 238 0.22 -16.59 10.22
CA GLU A 238 -0.72 -16.28 9.13
C GLU A 238 -0.59 -17.30 7.98
N SER A 239 0.64 -17.60 7.55
CA SER A 239 0.91 -18.56 6.48
C SER A 239 0.40 -19.96 6.82
N LEU A 240 0.60 -20.42 8.06
CA LEU A 240 0.08 -21.69 8.55
C LEU A 240 -1.44 -21.69 8.60
N ALA A 241 -2.06 -20.60 9.08
CA ALA A 241 -3.51 -20.45 9.10
C ALA A 241 -4.11 -20.56 7.70
N ARG A 242 -3.52 -19.84 6.72
CA ARG A 242 -3.94 -19.88 5.32
C ARG A 242 -3.75 -21.25 4.70
N ALA A 243 -2.58 -21.85 4.87
CA ALA A 243 -2.28 -23.16 4.31
C ALA A 243 -3.20 -24.26 4.89
N SER A 244 -3.50 -24.22 6.20
CA SER A 244 -4.48 -25.10 6.84
C SER A 244 -5.89 -24.88 6.30
N ALA A 245 -6.29 -23.64 6.04
CA ALA A 245 -7.59 -23.35 5.43
C ALA A 245 -7.70 -23.93 4.02
N VAL A 246 -6.65 -23.80 3.19
CA VAL A 246 -6.58 -24.43 1.85
C VAL A 246 -6.63 -25.95 1.95
N ALA A 247 -6.04 -26.54 2.99
CA ALA A 247 -6.10 -27.99 3.26
C ALA A 247 -7.48 -28.47 3.75
N GLY A 248 -8.43 -27.58 4.04
CA GLY A 248 -9.73 -27.90 4.60
C GLY A 248 -9.72 -28.14 6.12
N ASP A 249 -8.59 -27.94 6.78
CA ASP A 249 -8.43 -28.10 8.23
C ASP A 249 -8.79 -26.81 8.97
N LYS A 250 -10.10 -26.64 9.19
CA LYS A 250 -10.67 -25.43 9.81
C LYS A 250 -10.26 -25.25 11.28
N GLU A 251 -10.01 -26.35 11.99
CA GLU A 251 -9.60 -26.30 13.39
C GLU A 251 -8.19 -25.74 13.48
N GLN A 252 -7.28 -26.30 12.69
CA GLN A 252 -5.90 -25.84 12.67
C GLN A 252 -5.76 -24.43 12.10
N ALA A 253 -6.56 -24.07 11.10
CA ALA A 253 -6.59 -22.71 10.54
C ALA A 253 -6.97 -21.66 11.60
N ARG A 254 -7.97 -21.96 12.46
CA ARG A 254 -8.37 -21.09 13.57
C ARG A 254 -7.30 -20.99 14.64
N ALA A 255 -6.75 -22.12 15.07
CA ALA A 255 -5.69 -22.14 16.08
C ALA A 255 -4.49 -21.28 15.63
N TRP A 256 -4.06 -21.38 14.37
CA TRP A 256 -2.98 -20.53 13.86
C TRP A 256 -3.38 -19.06 13.70
N THR A 257 -4.63 -18.76 13.38
CA THR A 257 -5.14 -17.39 13.33
C THR A 257 -5.07 -16.74 14.71
N GLU A 258 -5.45 -17.46 15.76
CA GLU A 258 -5.33 -16.98 17.15
C GLU A 258 -3.88 -16.72 17.53
N GLN A 259 -2.95 -17.59 17.14
CA GLN A 259 -1.51 -17.36 17.35
C GLN A 259 -0.99 -16.15 16.57
N ALA A 260 -1.44 -15.95 15.34
CA ALA A 260 -1.07 -14.78 14.53
C ALA A 260 -1.58 -13.47 15.14
N LEU A 261 -2.83 -13.47 15.65
CA LEU A 261 -3.42 -12.32 16.35
C LEU A 261 -2.63 -11.99 17.62
N ALA A 262 -2.33 -12.99 18.44
CA ALA A 262 -1.53 -12.80 19.65
C ALA A 262 -0.14 -12.24 19.33
N ALA A 263 0.54 -12.78 18.32
CA ALA A 263 1.84 -12.25 17.88
C ALA A 263 1.73 -10.82 17.31
N ALA A 264 0.60 -10.44 16.72
CA ALA A 264 0.37 -9.10 16.18
C ALA A 264 0.15 -8.05 17.28
N GLU A 265 -0.30 -8.43 18.48
CA GLU A 265 -0.43 -7.51 19.62
C GLU A 265 0.92 -6.95 20.08
N ASP A 266 1.98 -7.75 19.96
CA ASP A 266 3.34 -7.38 20.34
C ASP A 266 4.06 -6.52 19.29
N ILE A 267 3.46 -6.30 18.10
CA ILE A 267 4.04 -5.48 17.04
C ILE A 267 3.97 -4.00 17.42
N ALA A 268 5.14 -3.38 17.59
CA ALA A 268 5.29 -1.99 18.03
C ALA A 268 4.77 -0.96 17.01
N GLN A 269 4.85 -1.27 15.71
CA GLN A 269 4.41 -0.37 14.65
C GLN A 269 2.96 -0.67 14.26
N ASP A 270 2.07 0.32 14.44
CA ASP A 270 0.64 0.18 14.13
C ASP A 270 0.38 -0.21 12.66
N GLU A 271 1.25 0.24 11.76
CA GLU A 271 1.18 0.02 10.32
C GLU A 271 1.44 -1.45 9.96
N ASP A 272 2.47 -2.03 10.57
CA ASP A 272 2.85 -3.43 10.41
C ASP A 272 1.79 -4.36 11.01
N ARG A 273 1.19 -3.95 12.13
CA ARG A 273 0.06 -4.65 12.75
C ARG A 273 -1.16 -4.65 11.84
N GLU A 274 -1.53 -3.49 11.28
CA GLU A 274 -2.68 -3.38 10.37
C GLU A 274 -2.53 -4.29 9.13
N LEU A 275 -1.30 -4.44 8.61
CA LEU A 275 -1.01 -5.34 7.50
C LEU A 275 -1.30 -6.81 7.84
N VAL A 276 -0.82 -7.29 9.00
CA VAL A 276 -1.10 -8.67 9.46
C VAL A 276 -2.60 -8.89 9.61
N LEU A 277 -3.30 -7.96 10.26
CA LEU A 277 -4.74 -8.07 10.50
C LEU A 277 -5.53 -8.12 9.18
N THR A 278 -5.20 -7.24 8.24
CA THR A 278 -5.84 -7.21 6.91
C THR A 278 -5.62 -8.53 6.17
N ASP A 279 -4.42 -9.10 6.23
CA ASP A 279 -4.13 -10.37 5.56
C ASP A 279 -4.87 -11.55 6.21
N LEU A 280 -4.99 -11.58 7.55
CA LEU A 280 -5.76 -12.60 8.27
C LEU A 280 -7.24 -12.60 7.87
N GLU A 281 -7.85 -11.43 7.62
CA GLU A 281 -9.24 -11.32 7.16
C GLU A 281 -9.48 -11.99 5.81
N THR A 282 -8.44 -12.12 4.98
CA THR A 282 -8.55 -12.76 3.65
C THR A 282 -8.43 -14.28 3.69
N ILE A 283 -8.16 -14.88 4.85
CA ILE A 283 -8.03 -16.33 4.97
C ILE A 283 -9.40 -16.99 4.67
N PRO A 284 -9.47 -17.94 3.73
CA PRO A 284 -10.72 -18.61 3.39
C PRO A 284 -11.39 -19.25 4.62
N ALA A 285 -12.71 -19.07 4.74
CA ALA A 285 -13.57 -19.70 5.76
C ALA A 285 -13.38 -19.26 7.23
N GLN A 286 -12.80 -18.08 7.50
CA GLN A 286 -12.80 -17.48 8.84
C GLN A 286 -14.14 -16.81 9.19
N PRO A 287 -14.59 -16.86 10.46
CA PRO A 287 -15.63 -15.94 10.93
C PRO A 287 -15.07 -14.52 10.86
N ARG A 288 -15.83 -13.59 10.26
CA ARG A 288 -15.43 -12.18 10.23
C ARG A 288 -15.36 -11.65 11.67
N PHE A 289 -14.18 -11.22 12.07
CA PHE A 289 -13.98 -10.52 13.35
C PHE A 289 -14.65 -9.15 13.21
N TRP A 290 -15.72 -8.91 13.97
CA TRP A 290 -16.39 -7.62 14.11
C TRP A 290 -16.45 -7.24 15.58
#